data_AF-A0A7C7UFB0-F1
#
_entry.id   AF-A0A7C7UFB0-F1
#
_cell.length_a   1.000
_cell.length_b   1.000
_cell.length_c   1.000
_cell.angle_alpha   90.00
_cell.angle_beta   90.00
_cell.angle_gamma   90.00
#
_symmetry.space_group_name_H-M   'P 1'
#
loop_
_entity.id
_entity.type
_entity.pdbx_description
1 polymer ?
#
loop_
_entity_poly.entity_id
_entity_poly.type
_entity_poly.pdbx_seq_one_letter_code
_entity_poly.pdbx_strand_id
1 'polypeptide(L)'
;HESHAASAFYPSPFRKAATLCLDGVGERATSSVWLGENNRLTPMWEIDFPHSLGLLYSAFTYYTGFKVNSGEYKLMGLAPYGEPKYVDRILEHLLDLKEDGTFRLDMDYFNYTTGLTMTSRKFDQLFGGPPRKSESEITRKEMDLARSIQVVTEEIVLRLARTVHQELGTDYLCLAGGVALNCVANGRILREGPFKDIWIQPAAGDAGGALGAALSIWHAYLDNPRQPNNTDDSMQGAYLGRRYSNEEIIAYLDSIGASHTRLDDPELMPRLAELLDSENVIGWFNGRMEFGPRALGGRSIIGDPRSPKMQSVMNLKIKYRESFRPFAPAIKAEKVSEWFEIDRHSPYMLLVAPVRNDRRITMTPEQEQLFGIDRLNIPRSEIPAITHVDYSARIQTIHKETNPRFHDLVSHFEQRTGCPLLINTSFNVRGEPIVASPEDAYRCFMRTEMDYLVMENILLAKSDQPDRVQDESWKEEFELD
;
A
#
# COMPACT_ATOMS: atom_id res chain seq x y z
N HIS A 1 -19.68 -10.20 -2.62
CA HIS A 1 -19.29 -8.89 -3.22
C HIS A 1 -20.07 -7.68 -2.72
N GLU A 2 -21.36 -7.79 -2.36
CA GLU A 2 -22.13 -6.67 -1.80
C GLU A 2 -21.40 -5.99 -0.63
N SER A 3 -20.79 -6.80 0.25
CA SER A 3 -20.03 -6.26 1.38
C SER A 3 -18.84 -5.39 0.94
N HIS A 4 -18.08 -5.78 -0.09
CA HIS A 4 -17.01 -4.94 -0.64
C HIS A 4 -17.56 -3.60 -1.12
N ALA A 5 -18.65 -3.64 -1.89
CA ALA A 5 -19.28 -2.42 -2.42
C ALA A 5 -19.80 -1.51 -1.30
N ALA A 6 -20.46 -2.09 -0.28
CA ALA A 6 -20.92 -1.39 0.90
C ALA A 6 -19.76 -0.78 1.70
N SER A 7 -18.66 -1.53 1.87
CA SER A 7 -17.47 -1.07 2.57
C SER A 7 -16.83 0.13 1.89
N ALA A 8 -17.03 0.32 0.58
CA ALA A 8 -16.49 1.48 -0.12
C ALA A 8 -17.47 2.63 -0.27
N PHE A 9 -18.71 2.36 -0.68
CA PHE A 9 -19.68 3.42 -0.90
C PHE A 9 -20.09 4.11 0.40
N TYR A 10 -20.43 3.36 1.45
CA TYR A 10 -20.97 3.96 2.67
C TYR A 10 -20.01 4.89 3.42
N PRO A 11 -18.70 4.60 3.52
CA PRO A 11 -17.78 5.55 4.12
C PRO A 11 -17.26 6.63 3.17
N SER A 12 -17.42 6.46 1.84
CA SER A 12 -17.00 7.48 0.88
C SER A 12 -17.72 8.82 1.09
N PRO A 13 -17.09 9.94 0.69
CA PRO A 13 -17.70 11.27 0.85
C PRO A 13 -18.86 11.50 -0.13
N PHE A 14 -19.05 10.66 -1.14
CA PHE A 14 -19.90 10.96 -2.30
C PHE A 14 -21.35 10.59 -2.09
N ARG A 15 -22.28 11.53 -2.33
CA ARG A 15 -23.73 11.24 -2.29
C ARG A 15 -24.17 10.17 -3.30
N LYS A 16 -23.61 10.20 -4.51
CA LYS A 16 -23.88 9.28 -5.60
C LYS A 16 -22.56 8.90 -6.26
N ALA A 17 -22.30 7.61 -6.42
CA ALA A 17 -21.07 7.11 -7.03
C ALA A 17 -21.30 5.73 -7.64
N ALA A 18 -20.56 5.43 -8.70
CA ALA A 18 -20.35 4.05 -9.10
C ALA A 18 -19.42 3.37 -8.08
N THR A 19 -19.58 2.08 -7.85
CA THR A 19 -18.65 1.28 -7.03
C THR A 19 -18.20 0.07 -7.82
N LEU A 20 -16.90 0.00 -8.10
CA LEU A 20 -16.26 -1.09 -8.84
C LEU A 20 -15.49 -1.98 -7.86
N CYS A 21 -15.93 -3.22 -7.70
CA CYS A 21 -15.25 -4.22 -6.89
C CYS A 21 -14.46 -5.17 -7.81
N LEU A 22 -13.17 -5.32 -7.57
CA LEU A 22 -12.27 -6.18 -8.33
C LEU A 22 -11.49 -7.07 -7.38
N ASP A 23 -11.73 -8.38 -7.42
CA ASP A 23 -11.21 -9.30 -6.42
C ASP A 23 -10.73 -10.63 -7.01
N GLY A 24 -10.13 -11.47 -6.17
CA GLY A 24 -9.82 -12.86 -6.50
C GLY A 24 -11.08 -13.65 -6.81
N VAL A 25 -11.91 -13.90 -5.79
CA VAL A 25 -13.19 -14.58 -5.92
C VAL A 25 -14.06 -14.28 -4.68
N GLY A 26 -15.34 -13.96 -4.88
CA GLY A 26 -16.35 -13.97 -3.83
C GLY A 26 -17.02 -15.35 -3.72
N GLU A 27 -18.34 -15.38 -3.61
CA GLU A 27 -19.12 -16.62 -3.70
C GLU A 27 -19.20 -17.16 -5.14
N ARG A 28 -19.22 -16.24 -6.11
CA ARG A 28 -19.26 -16.51 -7.56
C ARG A 28 -18.62 -15.38 -8.35
N ALA A 29 -18.96 -14.14 -8.04
CA ALA A 29 -18.42 -12.95 -8.68
C ALA A 29 -16.91 -12.77 -8.42
N THR A 30 -16.21 -12.22 -9.39
CA THR A 30 -14.79 -11.83 -9.31
C THR A 30 -14.61 -10.35 -9.61
N SER A 31 -15.54 -9.77 -10.38
CA SER A 31 -15.69 -8.33 -10.55
C SER A 31 -17.17 -7.98 -10.45
N SER A 32 -17.52 -6.84 -9.88
CA SER A 32 -18.92 -6.38 -9.84
C SER A 32 -19.03 -4.87 -9.79
N VAL A 33 -20.08 -4.34 -10.39
CA VAL A 33 -20.41 -2.91 -10.39
C VAL A 33 -21.72 -2.66 -9.68
N TRP A 34 -21.72 -1.62 -8.86
CA TRP A 34 -22.85 -1.19 -8.06
C TRP A 34 -23.07 0.31 -8.24
N LEU A 35 -24.33 0.74 -8.24
CA LEU A 35 -24.70 2.14 -8.16
C LEU A 35 -25.06 2.46 -6.71
N GLY A 36 -24.27 3.33 -6.08
CA GLY A 36 -24.59 3.89 -4.78
C GLY A 36 -25.30 5.23 -4.91
N GLU A 37 -26.45 5.40 -4.26
CA GLU A 37 -27.15 6.67 -4.17
C GLU A 37 -27.81 6.83 -2.79
N ASN A 38 -27.43 7.89 -2.06
CA ASN A 38 -27.84 8.14 -0.69
C ASN A 38 -27.50 6.98 0.26
N ASN A 39 -28.49 6.23 0.76
CA ASN A 39 -28.32 5.04 1.61
C ASN A 39 -28.53 3.71 0.86
N ARG A 40 -28.78 3.76 -0.46
CA ARG A 40 -29.05 2.59 -1.30
C ARG A 40 -27.82 2.20 -2.12
N LEU A 41 -27.67 0.90 -2.32
CA LEU A 41 -26.64 0.29 -3.14
C LEU A 41 -27.31 -0.74 -4.05
N THR A 42 -27.26 -0.52 -5.37
CA THR A 42 -27.97 -1.34 -6.36
C THR A 42 -26.94 -2.10 -7.20
N PRO A 43 -27.00 -3.44 -7.30
CA PRO A 43 -26.12 -4.20 -8.19
C PRO A 43 -26.48 -3.92 -9.64
N MET A 44 -25.46 -3.74 -10.48
CA MET A 44 -25.63 -3.47 -11.91
C MET A 44 -25.27 -4.71 -12.74
N TRP A 45 -24.04 -5.20 -12.59
CA TRP A 45 -23.55 -6.40 -13.27
C TRP A 45 -22.33 -6.98 -12.56
N GLU A 46 -21.96 -8.20 -12.93
CA GLU A 46 -20.79 -8.91 -12.41
C GLU A 46 -20.10 -9.75 -13.49
N ILE A 47 -18.81 -10.03 -13.28
CA ILE A 47 -18.03 -11.03 -14.01
C ILE A 47 -17.81 -12.22 -13.08
N ASP A 48 -18.23 -13.39 -13.53
CA ASP A 48 -18.18 -14.62 -12.77
C ASP A 48 -16.82 -15.31 -12.80
N PHE A 49 -16.54 -16.06 -11.74
CA PHE A 49 -15.52 -17.09 -11.72
C PHE A 49 -15.73 -18.06 -12.90
N PRO A 50 -14.66 -18.48 -13.62
CA PRO A 50 -13.24 -18.38 -13.24
C PRO A 50 -12.50 -17.14 -13.76
N HIS A 51 -13.19 -16.16 -14.33
CA HIS A 51 -12.57 -15.03 -15.03
C HIS A 51 -12.27 -13.86 -14.09
N SER A 52 -11.19 -13.98 -13.32
CA SER A 52 -10.80 -13.00 -12.32
C SER A 52 -9.54 -12.22 -12.70
N LEU A 53 -9.60 -10.89 -12.62
CA LEU A 53 -8.42 -10.05 -12.74
C LEU A 53 -7.45 -10.26 -11.56
N GLY A 54 -7.98 -10.49 -10.36
CA GLY A 54 -7.18 -10.81 -9.18
C GLY A 54 -6.42 -12.13 -9.34
N LEU A 55 -7.06 -13.17 -9.85
CA LEU A 55 -6.41 -14.46 -10.10
C LEU A 55 -5.44 -14.42 -11.29
N LEU A 56 -5.73 -13.61 -12.32
CA LEU A 56 -4.77 -13.35 -13.39
C LEU A 56 -3.49 -12.73 -12.82
N TYR A 57 -3.60 -11.66 -12.01
CA TYR A 57 -2.43 -11.03 -11.38
C TYR A 57 -1.70 -12.02 -10.46
N SER A 58 -2.45 -12.78 -9.65
CA SER A 58 -1.93 -13.81 -8.76
C SER A 58 -1.20 -14.93 -9.51
N ALA A 59 -1.60 -15.27 -10.73
CA ALA A 59 -0.90 -16.24 -11.56
C ALA A 59 0.51 -15.76 -11.95
N PHE A 60 0.68 -14.47 -12.23
CA PHE A 60 2.00 -13.88 -12.46
C PHE A 60 2.81 -13.71 -11.16
N THR A 61 2.14 -13.42 -10.03
CA THR A 61 2.78 -13.44 -8.70
C THR A 61 3.37 -14.82 -8.42
N TYR A 62 2.59 -15.88 -8.62
CA TYR A 62 3.02 -17.26 -8.50
C TYR A 62 4.12 -17.63 -9.51
N TYR A 63 3.99 -17.22 -10.77
CA TYR A 63 4.93 -17.61 -11.82
C TYR A 63 6.30 -16.94 -11.65
N THR A 64 6.32 -15.71 -11.13
CA THR A 64 7.57 -15.04 -10.70
C THR A 64 8.05 -15.56 -9.33
N GLY A 65 7.33 -16.51 -8.74
CA GLY A 65 7.66 -17.27 -7.54
C GLY A 65 7.63 -16.47 -6.25
N PHE A 66 6.70 -15.52 -6.16
CA PHE A 66 6.22 -14.94 -4.92
C PHE A 66 5.00 -15.71 -4.40
N LYS A 67 4.69 -15.59 -3.12
CA LYS A 67 3.54 -16.24 -2.48
C LYS A 67 2.23 -15.58 -2.91
N VAL A 68 1.23 -16.40 -3.24
CA VAL A 68 -0.12 -15.91 -3.59
C VAL A 68 -0.85 -15.43 -2.34
N ASN A 69 -1.67 -14.39 -2.47
CA ASN A 69 -2.42 -13.69 -1.42
C ASN A 69 -1.55 -12.86 -0.45
N SER A 70 -0.24 -12.82 -0.67
CA SER A 70 0.65 -11.96 0.09
C SER A 70 1.74 -11.30 -0.76
N GLY A 71 2.12 -11.85 -1.91
CA GLY A 71 3.22 -11.38 -2.75
C GLY A 71 2.83 -10.44 -3.89
N GLU A 72 1.56 -10.14 -4.11
CA GLU A 72 1.09 -9.32 -5.25
C GLU A 72 1.71 -7.91 -5.22
N TYR A 73 1.84 -7.33 -4.04
CA TYR A 73 2.52 -6.04 -3.86
C TYR A 73 4.04 -6.09 -4.13
N LYS A 74 4.68 -7.27 -4.07
CA LYS A 74 6.08 -7.45 -4.52
C LYS A 74 6.14 -7.44 -6.04
N LEU A 75 5.23 -8.14 -6.71
CA LEU A 75 5.12 -8.10 -8.17
C LEU A 75 4.89 -6.66 -8.66
N MET A 76 3.96 -5.93 -8.02
CA MET A 76 3.71 -4.51 -8.32
C MET A 76 4.97 -3.65 -8.10
N GLY A 77 5.71 -3.89 -7.02
CA GLY A 77 6.96 -3.19 -6.72
C GLY A 77 8.10 -3.55 -7.68
N LEU A 78 8.06 -4.73 -8.32
CA LEU A 78 9.04 -5.19 -9.30
C LEU A 78 8.79 -4.62 -10.71
N ALA A 79 7.55 -4.27 -11.02
CA ALA A 79 7.15 -3.80 -12.34
C ALA A 79 7.98 -2.61 -12.90
N PRO A 80 8.38 -1.58 -12.12
CA PRO A 80 9.18 -0.47 -12.63
C PRO A 80 10.60 -0.84 -13.11
N TYR A 81 11.09 -2.04 -12.82
CA TYR A 81 12.42 -2.51 -13.22
C TYR A 81 12.44 -3.27 -14.55
N GLY A 82 11.26 -3.59 -15.10
CA GLY A 82 11.13 -4.34 -16.34
C GLY A 82 10.64 -3.52 -17.52
N GLU A 83 10.66 -4.15 -18.68
CA GLU A 83 10.07 -3.63 -19.92
C GLU A 83 8.74 -4.34 -20.23
N PRO A 84 7.76 -3.69 -20.87
CA PRO A 84 6.44 -4.26 -21.18
C PRO A 84 6.48 -5.27 -22.34
N LYS A 85 7.48 -6.14 -22.38
CA LYS A 85 7.81 -7.04 -23.49
C LYS A 85 6.75 -8.10 -23.79
N TYR A 86 5.94 -8.46 -22.81
CA TYR A 86 4.97 -9.54 -22.89
C TYR A 86 3.51 -9.06 -22.97
N VAL A 87 3.25 -7.75 -23.10
CA VAL A 87 1.87 -7.21 -23.14
C VAL A 87 1.06 -7.85 -24.26
N ASP A 88 1.57 -7.83 -25.50
CA ASP A 88 0.86 -8.41 -26.65
C ASP A 88 0.63 -9.91 -26.45
N ARG A 89 1.65 -10.64 -25.98
CA ARG A 89 1.53 -12.08 -25.69
C ARG A 89 0.46 -12.39 -24.65
N ILE A 90 0.32 -11.55 -23.63
CA ILE A 90 -0.74 -11.70 -22.61
C ILE A 90 -2.10 -11.46 -23.26
N LEU A 91 -2.27 -10.35 -23.97
CA LEU A 91 -3.54 -9.96 -24.60
C LEU A 91 -3.98 -10.91 -25.73
N GLU A 92 -3.05 -11.56 -26.42
CA GLU A 92 -3.34 -12.49 -27.52
C GLU A 92 -3.69 -13.90 -27.04
N HIS A 93 -3.15 -14.34 -25.90
CA HIS A 93 -3.24 -15.74 -25.48
C HIS A 93 -3.93 -15.99 -24.15
N LEU A 94 -3.80 -15.10 -23.16
CA LEU A 94 -4.29 -15.38 -21.81
C LEU A 94 -5.71 -14.89 -21.57
N LEU A 95 -6.16 -13.89 -22.31
CA LEU A 95 -7.49 -13.33 -22.16
C LEU A 95 -8.04 -12.75 -23.45
N ASP A 96 -9.36 -12.82 -23.59
CA ASP A 96 -10.13 -12.07 -24.57
C ASP A 96 -10.65 -10.78 -23.91
N LEU A 97 -9.89 -9.69 -24.04
CA LEU A 97 -10.24 -8.36 -23.51
C LEU A 97 -11.07 -7.58 -24.53
N LYS A 98 -12.26 -7.13 -24.11
CA LYS A 98 -13.15 -6.32 -24.94
C LYS A 98 -12.87 -4.83 -24.80
N GLU A 99 -13.49 -4.04 -25.69
CA GLU A 99 -13.39 -2.59 -25.71
C GLU A 99 -14.01 -1.97 -24.45
N ASP A 100 -15.11 -2.55 -23.97
CA ASP A 100 -15.79 -2.15 -22.72
C ASP A 100 -15.03 -2.56 -21.44
N GLY A 101 -13.87 -3.23 -21.58
CA GLY A 101 -13.05 -3.69 -20.47
C GLY A 101 -13.47 -5.03 -19.88
N THR A 102 -14.62 -5.59 -20.28
CA THR A 102 -14.98 -6.95 -19.91
C THR A 102 -13.99 -7.93 -20.52
N PHE A 103 -13.77 -9.06 -19.84
CA PHE A 103 -12.79 -10.04 -20.29
C PHE A 103 -13.20 -11.46 -19.95
N ARG A 104 -12.66 -12.41 -20.71
CA ARG A 104 -12.65 -13.83 -20.36
C ARG A 104 -11.23 -14.35 -20.43
N LEU A 105 -10.82 -15.08 -19.41
CA LEU A 105 -9.51 -15.75 -19.39
C LEU A 105 -9.58 -17.05 -20.20
N ASP A 106 -8.51 -17.34 -20.94
CA ASP A 106 -8.30 -18.67 -21.53
C ASP A 106 -7.81 -19.63 -20.44
N MET A 107 -8.74 -20.44 -19.94
CA MET A 107 -8.52 -21.32 -18.79
C MET A 107 -7.51 -22.43 -19.07
N ASP A 108 -7.14 -22.70 -20.32
CA ASP A 108 -6.12 -23.69 -20.66
C ASP A 108 -4.73 -23.32 -20.11
N TYR A 109 -4.49 -22.04 -19.82
CA TYR A 109 -3.23 -21.53 -19.26
C TYR A 109 -3.21 -21.51 -17.72
N PHE A 110 -4.34 -21.78 -17.08
CA PHE A 110 -4.47 -21.67 -15.63
C PHE A 110 -4.86 -23.02 -15.01
N ASN A 111 -4.45 -23.23 -13.77
CA ASN A 111 -4.69 -24.49 -13.07
C ASN A 111 -5.41 -24.31 -11.72
N TYR A 112 -5.67 -23.07 -11.29
CA TYR A 112 -6.28 -22.77 -9.99
C TYR A 112 -7.73 -23.23 -9.83
N THR A 113 -8.40 -23.65 -10.92
CA THR A 113 -9.76 -24.18 -10.87
C THR A 113 -9.83 -25.67 -10.54
N THR A 114 -8.76 -26.43 -10.81
CA THR A 114 -8.78 -27.90 -10.76
C THR A 114 -7.52 -28.53 -10.16
N GLY A 115 -6.45 -27.76 -9.99
CA GLY A 115 -5.17 -28.22 -9.47
C GLY A 115 -4.69 -27.42 -8.25
N LEU A 116 -3.44 -27.67 -7.87
CA LEU A 116 -2.78 -27.08 -6.70
C LEU A 116 -1.80 -25.94 -7.08
N THR A 117 -1.80 -25.51 -8.34
CA THR A 117 -0.92 -24.45 -8.86
C THR A 117 -1.74 -23.37 -9.55
N MET A 118 -1.20 -22.16 -9.68
CA MET A 118 -1.90 -21.08 -10.40
C MET A 118 -1.84 -21.26 -11.92
N THR A 119 -0.68 -21.65 -12.45
CA THR A 119 -0.39 -21.75 -13.88
C THR A 119 -0.34 -23.20 -14.37
N SER A 120 -0.64 -23.41 -15.65
CA SER A 120 -0.56 -24.70 -16.35
C SER A 120 0.74 -24.85 -17.16
N ARG A 121 0.99 -26.05 -17.72
CA ARG A 121 2.13 -26.28 -18.64
C ARG A 121 2.06 -25.43 -19.92
N LYS A 122 0.87 -25.02 -20.36
CA LYS A 122 0.74 -24.12 -21.52
C LYS A 122 1.27 -22.72 -21.18
N PHE A 123 1.05 -22.26 -19.94
CA PHE A 123 1.63 -21.01 -19.44
C PHE A 123 3.16 -21.11 -19.40
N ASP A 124 3.69 -22.23 -18.91
CA ASP A 124 5.13 -22.49 -18.88
C ASP A 124 5.74 -22.42 -20.29
N GLN A 125 5.10 -23.04 -21.28
CA GLN A 125 5.53 -22.98 -22.67
C GLN A 125 5.45 -21.56 -23.24
N LEU A 126 4.38 -20.82 -22.93
CA LEU A 126 4.15 -19.46 -23.40
C LEU A 126 5.24 -18.49 -22.93
N PHE A 127 5.75 -18.66 -21.70
CA PHE A 127 6.79 -17.80 -21.12
C PHE A 127 8.16 -18.48 -21.01
N GLY A 128 8.34 -19.63 -21.63
CA GLY A 128 9.65 -20.27 -21.81
C GLY A 128 10.25 -20.86 -20.52
N GLY A 129 9.47 -21.61 -19.75
CA GLY A 129 9.96 -22.40 -18.62
C GLY A 129 8.94 -22.56 -17.48
N PRO A 130 9.26 -23.36 -16.44
CA PRO A 130 8.42 -23.46 -15.24
C PRO A 130 8.42 -22.15 -14.43
N PRO A 131 7.54 -22.01 -13.43
CA PRO A 131 7.58 -20.94 -12.45
C PRO A 131 8.97 -20.80 -11.80
N ARG A 132 9.37 -19.56 -11.50
CA ARG A 132 10.59 -19.30 -10.73
C ARG A 132 10.47 -19.96 -9.34
N LYS A 133 11.56 -20.59 -8.88
CA LYS A 133 11.63 -21.13 -7.51
C LYS A 133 11.68 -19.98 -6.50
N SER A 134 10.87 -20.06 -5.44
CA SER A 134 10.88 -19.05 -4.36
C SER A 134 12.30 -18.82 -3.80
N GLU A 135 12.57 -17.58 -3.39
CA GLU A 135 13.88 -17.06 -2.97
C GLU A 135 15.06 -17.25 -3.95
N SER A 136 14.85 -17.73 -5.19
CA SER A 136 15.91 -17.71 -6.20
C SER A 136 16.09 -16.30 -6.78
N GLU A 137 17.24 -16.08 -7.43
CA GLU A 137 17.58 -14.84 -8.12
C GLU A 137 16.44 -14.37 -9.04
N ILE A 138 16.13 -13.08 -8.97
CA ILE A 138 15.15 -12.41 -9.84
C ILE A 138 15.89 -11.92 -11.06
N THR A 139 15.49 -12.39 -12.25
CA THR A 139 16.14 -12.02 -13.51
C THR A 139 15.33 -10.95 -14.24
N ARG A 140 15.87 -10.46 -15.37
CA ARG A 140 15.13 -9.56 -16.27
C ARG A 140 13.82 -10.17 -16.77
N LYS A 141 13.71 -11.50 -16.89
CA LYS A 141 12.48 -12.16 -17.30
C LYS A 141 11.34 -11.85 -16.31
N GLU A 142 11.59 -12.00 -15.01
CA GLU A 142 10.58 -11.76 -13.98
C GLU A 142 10.21 -10.27 -13.90
N MET A 143 11.18 -9.37 -14.07
CA MET A 143 10.93 -7.93 -14.15
C MET A 143 10.05 -7.57 -15.35
N ASP A 144 10.37 -8.08 -16.54
CA ASP A 144 9.60 -7.83 -17.77
C ASP A 144 8.18 -8.43 -17.68
N LEU A 145 8.03 -9.60 -17.05
CA LEU A 145 6.72 -10.20 -16.76
C LEU A 145 5.91 -9.32 -15.81
N ALA A 146 6.51 -8.87 -14.70
CA ALA A 146 5.87 -7.97 -13.74
C ALA A 146 5.44 -6.66 -14.40
N ARG A 147 6.30 -6.05 -15.24
CA ARG A 147 5.96 -4.85 -16.01
C ARG A 147 4.79 -5.08 -16.95
N SER A 148 4.82 -6.19 -17.69
CA SER A 148 3.82 -6.49 -18.71
C SER A 148 2.43 -6.75 -18.12
N ILE A 149 2.32 -7.56 -17.06
CA ILE A 149 1.03 -7.80 -16.40
C ILE A 149 0.49 -6.56 -15.71
N GLN A 150 1.36 -5.71 -15.18
CA GLN A 150 0.97 -4.45 -14.57
C GLN A 150 0.32 -3.52 -15.62
N VAL A 151 0.91 -3.39 -16.82
CA VAL A 151 0.31 -2.64 -17.94
C VAL A 151 -1.05 -3.20 -18.35
N VAL A 152 -1.17 -4.53 -18.50
CA VAL A 152 -2.45 -5.17 -18.87
C VAL A 152 -3.52 -4.94 -17.79
N THR A 153 -3.15 -5.07 -16.52
CA THR A 153 -4.07 -4.84 -15.39
C THR A 153 -4.59 -3.42 -15.39
N GLU A 154 -3.71 -2.44 -15.54
CA GLU A 154 -4.11 -1.04 -15.60
C GLU A 154 -5.04 -0.74 -16.77
N GLU A 155 -4.78 -1.33 -17.94
CA GLU A 155 -5.62 -1.15 -19.14
C GLU A 155 -7.03 -1.71 -18.93
N ILE A 156 -7.15 -2.92 -18.38
CA ILE A 156 -8.45 -3.53 -18.05
C ILE A 156 -9.22 -2.64 -17.08
N VAL A 157 -8.58 -2.22 -15.99
CA VAL A 157 -9.19 -1.37 -14.96
C VAL A 157 -9.64 -0.04 -15.53
N LEU A 158 -8.84 0.60 -16.39
CA LEU A 158 -9.18 1.88 -17.01
C LEU A 158 -10.36 1.76 -18.00
N ARG A 159 -10.42 0.68 -18.79
CA ARG A 159 -11.57 0.42 -19.68
C ARG A 159 -12.85 0.19 -18.89
N LEU A 160 -12.80 -0.67 -17.87
CA LEU A 160 -13.94 -0.90 -16.97
C LEU A 160 -14.41 0.42 -16.34
N ALA A 161 -13.49 1.24 -15.83
CA ALA A 161 -13.82 2.54 -15.27
C ALA A 161 -14.52 3.47 -16.28
N ARG A 162 -14.06 3.50 -17.54
CA ARG A 162 -14.68 4.28 -18.62
C ARG A 162 -16.09 3.79 -18.95
N THR A 163 -16.27 2.48 -19.09
CA THR A 163 -17.57 1.85 -19.34
C THR A 163 -18.55 2.15 -18.21
N VAL A 164 -18.14 1.96 -16.97
CA VAL A 164 -18.96 2.22 -15.78
C VAL A 164 -19.42 3.68 -15.75
N HIS A 165 -18.55 4.63 -16.08
CA HIS A 165 -18.94 6.03 -16.17
C HIS A 165 -19.96 6.28 -17.29
N GLN A 166 -19.78 5.67 -18.46
CA GLN A 166 -20.72 5.80 -19.60
C GLN A 166 -22.09 5.20 -19.27
N GLU A 167 -22.14 4.06 -18.58
CA GLU A 167 -23.38 3.36 -18.23
C GLU A 167 -24.15 4.06 -17.10
N LEU A 168 -23.46 4.54 -16.08
CA LEU A 168 -24.10 5.05 -14.86
C LEU A 168 -24.20 6.58 -14.80
N GLY A 169 -23.42 7.30 -15.60
CA GLY A 169 -23.43 8.76 -15.64
C GLY A 169 -23.09 9.43 -14.30
N THR A 170 -22.24 8.79 -13.49
CA THR A 170 -21.83 9.29 -12.17
C THR A 170 -20.49 10.00 -12.23
N ASP A 171 -20.37 11.11 -11.50
CA ASP A 171 -19.13 11.90 -11.40
C ASP A 171 -18.02 11.23 -10.58
N TYR A 172 -18.34 10.25 -9.72
CA TYR A 172 -17.42 9.67 -8.74
C TYR A 172 -17.38 8.15 -8.80
N LEU A 173 -16.21 7.59 -8.49
CA LEU A 173 -15.97 6.13 -8.43
C LEU A 173 -15.43 5.71 -7.07
N CYS A 174 -16.08 4.71 -6.45
CA CYS A 174 -15.58 4.00 -5.30
C CYS A 174 -14.93 2.67 -5.71
N LEU A 175 -13.84 2.28 -5.07
CA LEU A 175 -13.07 1.06 -5.38
C LEU A 175 -12.91 0.16 -4.15
N ALA A 176 -13.15 -1.13 -4.35
CA ALA A 176 -12.98 -2.21 -3.36
C ALA A 176 -12.54 -3.52 -4.02
N GLY A 177 -12.31 -4.56 -3.20
CA GLY A 177 -11.73 -5.84 -3.62
C GLY A 177 -10.20 -5.79 -3.65
N GLY A 178 -9.54 -6.95 -3.57
CA GLY A 178 -8.08 -7.02 -3.41
C GLY A 178 -7.29 -6.28 -4.50
N VAL A 179 -7.81 -6.21 -5.73
CA VAL A 179 -7.14 -5.51 -6.84
C VAL A 179 -7.16 -3.99 -6.65
N ALA A 180 -8.12 -3.44 -5.90
CA ALA A 180 -8.16 -2.00 -5.59
C ALA A 180 -6.99 -1.53 -4.69
N LEU A 181 -6.20 -2.46 -4.13
CA LEU A 181 -4.93 -2.13 -3.47
C LEU A 181 -3.78 -1.82 -4.45
N ASN A 182 -4.00 -2.01 -5.77
CA ASN A 182 -3.07 -1.64 -6.83
C ASN A 182 -3.08 -0.12 -7.03
N CYS A 183 -2.26 0.58 -6.25
CA CYS A 183 -2.17 2.03 -6.25
C CYS A 183 -1.68 2.63 -7.58
N VAL A 184 -1.03 1.83 -8.43
CA VAL A 184 -0.60 2.26 -9.78
C VAL A 184 -1.81 2.34 -10.71
N ALA A 185 -2.67 1.31 -10.72
CA ALA A 185 -3.93 1.33 -11.46
C ALA A 185 -4.86 2.44 -10.98
N ASN A 186 -5.00 2.63 -9.66
CA ASN A 186 -5.79 3.73 -9.09
C ASN A 186 -5.28 5.10 -9.55
N GLY A 187 -3.95 5.30 -9.56
CA GLY A 187 -3.34 6.54 -10.05
C GLY A 187 -3.62 6.80 -11.53
N ARG A 188 -3.71 5.76 -12.36
CA ARG A 188 -4.12 5.89 -13.77
C ARG A 188 -5.59 6.23 -13.92
N ILE A 189 -6.50 5.59 -13.18
CA ILE A 189 -7.92 5.99 -13.18
C ILE A 189 -8.05 7.46 -12.80
N LEU A 190 -7.32 7.91 -11.79
CA LEU A 190 -7.39 9.28 -11.33
C LEU A 190 -6.97 10.30 -12.41
N ARG A 191 -5.92 10.00 -13.17
CA ARG A 191 -5.38 10.92 -14.19
C ARG A 191 -6.07 10.82 -15.55
N GLU A 192 -6.46 9.61 -15.95
CA GLU A 192 -6.89 9.29 -17.32
C GLU A 192 -8.36 8.87 -17.40
N GLY A 193 -9.00 8.63 -16.25
CA GLY A 193 -10.40 8.23 -16.14
C GLY A 193 -11.35 9.42 -16.24
N PRO A 194 -12.64 9.15 -16.49
CA PRO A 194 -13.65 10.20 -16.71
C PRO A 194 -14.26 10.77 -15.41
N PHE A 195 -13.86 10.26 -14.23
CA PHE A 195 -14.43 10.66 -12.95
C PHE A 195 -13.79 11.97 -12.44
N LYS A 196 -14.59 12.80 -11.77
CA LYS A 196 -14.09 14.01 -11.07
C LYS A 196 -13.17 13.63 -9.92
N ASP A 197 -13.54 12.57 -9.20
CA ASP A 197 -12.70 12.02 -8.13
C ASP A 197 -12.98 10.52 -7.89
N ILE A 198 -12.05 9.86 -7.21
CA ILE A 198 -12.17 8.47 -6.81
C ILE A 198 -11.93 8.30 -5.32
N TRP A 199 -12.55 7.29 -4.71
CA TRP A 199 -12.32 6.92 -3.32
C TRP A 199 -12.04 5.43 -3.24
N ILE A 200 -10.99 5.04 -2.51
CA ILE A 200 -10.53 3.65 -2.41
C ILE A 200 -10.56 3.23 -0.96
N GLN A 201 -11.18 2.09 -0.67
CA GLN A 201 -11.26 1.55 0.69
C GLN A 201 -9.85 1.21 1.22
N PRO A 202 -9.36 1.84 2.32
CA PRO A 202 -8.05 1.51 2.91
C PRO A 202 -7.85 0.02 3.23
N ALA A 203 -8.92 -0.68 3.60
CA ALA A 203 -8.95 -2.13 3.79
C ALA A 203 -9.68 -2.84 2.63
N ALA A 204 -9.35 -2.53 1.37
CA ALA A 204 -10.12 -2.97 0.20
C ALA A 204 -10.21 -4.48 -0.02
N GLY A 205 -9.24 -5.27 0.47
CA GLY A 205 -9.34 -6.73 0.47
C GLY A 205 -10.36 -7.25 1.48
N ASP A 206 -10.40 -8.56 1.71
CA ASP A 206 -11.45 -9.23 2.51
C ASP A 206 -11.61 -8.71 3.93
N ALA A 207 -10.57 -8.09 4.51
CA ALA A 207 -10.66 -7.42 5.80
C ALA A 207 -11.80 -6.38 5.84
N GLY A 208 -12.00 -5.62 4.75
CA GLY A 208 -13.07 -4.63 4.63
C GLY A 208 -14.49 -5.23 4.62
N GLY A 209 -14.62 -6.53 4.37
CA GLY A 209 -15.90 -7.23 4.32
C GLY A 209 -16.67 -7.23 5.66
N ALA A 210 -15.97 -7.17 6.80
CA ALA A 210 -16.65 -7.05 8.09
C ALA A 210 -17.34 -5.68 8.25
N LEU A 211 -16.66 -4.60 7.83
CA LEU A 211 -17.20 -3.24 7.84
C LEU A 211 -18.37 -3.12 6.85
N GLY A 212 -18.20 -3.63 5.64
CA GLY A 212 -19.23 -3.60 4.61
C GLY A 212 -20.53 -4.29 5.01
N ALA A 213 -20.44 -5.45 5.67
CA ALA A 213 -21.60 -6.16 6.17
C ALA A 213 -22.37 -5.35 7.22
N ALA A 214 -21.66 -4.77 8.18
CA ALA A 214 -22.27 -3.91 9.20
C ALA A 214 -22.94 -2.67 8.58
N LEU A 215 -22.29 -2.03 7.61
CA LEU A 215 -22.82 -0.85 6.94
C LEU A 215 -24.01 -1.15 6.02
N SER A 216 -24.02 -2.30 5.33
CA SER A 216 -25.18 -2.74 4.54
C SER A 216 -26.39 -2.97 5.44
N ILE A 217 -26.22 -3.65 6.58
CA ILE A 217 -27.31 -3.81 7.56
C ILE A 217 -27.81 -2.46 8.05
N TRP A 218 -26.91 -1.56 8.45
CA TRP A 218 -27.27 -0.26 9.00
C TRP A 218 -28.03 0.63 8.01
N HIS A 219 -27.53 0.76 6.78
CA HIS A 219 -28.07 1.70 5.80
C HIS A 219 -29.11 1.10 4.86
N ALA A 220 -28.87 -0.10 4.31
CA ALA A 220 -29.77 -0.70 3.34
C ALA A 220 -30.91 -1.47 4.00
N TYR A 221 -30.63 -2.25 5.04
CA TYR A 221 -31.64 -3.11 5.67
C TYR A 221 -32.48 -2.36 6.72
N LEU A 222 -31.83 -1.61 7.61
CA LEU A 222 -32.52 -0.80 8.64
C LEU A 222 -32.95 0.58 8.13
N ASP A 223 -32.65 0.92 6.88
CA ASP A 223 -33.00 2.18 6.21
C ASP A 223 -32.52 3.45 6.94
N ASN A 224 -31.44 3.37 7.72
CA ASN A 224 -30.88 4.55 8.37
C ASN A 224 -30.24 5.49 7.34
N PRO A 225 -30.40 6.81 7.51
CA PRO A 225 -29.85 7.78 6.56
C PRO A 225 -28.33 7.79 6.58
N ARG A 226 -27.72 8.03 5.41
CA ARG A 226 -26.30 8.38 5.28
C ARG A 226 -26.14 9.90 5.23
N GLN A 227 -25.07 10.43 5.82
CA GLN A 227 -24.77 11.86 5.83
C GLN A 227 -23.43 12.18 5.14
N PRO A 228 -23.32 11.98 3.81
CA PRO A 228 -22.11 12.36 3.07
C PRO A 228 -21.99 13.88 2.97
N ASN A 229 -20.77 14.41 3.13
CA ASN A 229 -20.48 15.86 3.01
C ASN A 229 -19.73 16.24 1.71
N ASN A 230 -19.42 15.27 0.82
CA ASN A 230 -18.64 15.42 -0.41
C ASN A 230 -17.21 15.98 -0.22
N THR A 231 -16.70 16.06 1.00
CA THR A 231 -15.34 16.54 1.28
C THR A 231 -14.50 15.49 1.98
N ASP A 232 -15.03 14.91 3.05
CA ASP A 232 -14.30 14.02 3.94
C ASP A 232 -15.01 12.68 4.04
N ASP A 233 -14.23 11.61 3.99
CA ASP A 233 -14.76 10.29 4.25
C ASP A 233 -14.97 10.05 5.75
N SER A 234 -15.69 8.97 6.09
CA SER A 234 -15.99 8.61 7.48
C SER A 234 -15.03 7.58 8.08
N MET A 235 -13.93 7.24 7.40
CA MET A 235 -12.95 6.26 7.90
C MET A 235 -12.03 6.82 8.99
N GLN A 236 -12.07 8.13 9.26
CA GLN A 236 -11.27 8.77 10.31
C GLN A 236 -9.77 8.48 10.15
N GLY A 237 -9.24 8.59 8.94
CA GLY A 237 -7.83 8.26 8.65
C GLY A 237 -7.50 6.77 8.80
N ALA A 238 -8.53 5.92 8.88
CA ALA A 238 -8.48 4.49 9.20
C ALA A 238 -7.99 4.16 10.62
N TYR A 239 -7.88 5.12 11.54
CA TYR A 239 -7.43 4.88 12.94
C TYR A 239 -8.54 4.25 13.79
N LEU A 240 -8.94 3.02 13.44
CA LEU A 240 -10.10 2.32 13.97
C LEU A 240 -9.76 1.22 15.00
N GLY A 241 -8.47 0.96 15.23
CA GLY A 241 -7.97 -0.08 16.12
C GLY A 241 -7.79 0.34 17.58
N ARG A 242 -6.97 -0.44 18.31
CA ARG A 242 -6.68 -0.19 19.74
C ARG A 242 -5.69 0.96 19.91
N ARG A 243 -5.83 1.67 21.03
CA ARG A 243 -4.88 2.64 21.59
C ARG A 243 -4.46 2.16 22.97
N TYR A 244 -3.23 2.49 23.36
CA TYR A 244 -2.70 2.22 24.70
C TYR A 244 -2.37 3.55 25.37
N SER A 245 -2.57 3.64 26.69
CA SER A 245 -2.15 4.81 27.47
C SER A 245 -0.65 4.75 27.79
N ASN A 246 -0.08 5.89 28.17
CA ASN A 246 1.29 5.96 28.67
C ASN A 246 1.49 5.03 29.88
N GLU A 247 0.48 4.93 30.75
CA GLU A 247 0.52 4.10 31.96
C GLU A 247 0.56 2.60 31.62
N GLU A 248 -0.24 2.16 30.63
CA GLU A 248 -0.20 0.77 30.15
C GLU A 248 1.16 0.42 29.53
N ILE A 249 1.74 1.36 28.76
CA ILE A 249 3.05 1.20 28.12
C ILE A 249 4.15 1.11 29.18
N ILE A 250 4.19 2.06 30.13
CA ILE A 250 5.17 2.10 31.21
C ILE A 250 5.08 0.82 32.06
N ALA A 251 3.88 0.40 32.45
CA ALA A 251 3.69 -0.82 33.25
C ALA A 251 4.26 -2.06 32.55
N TYR A 252 4.07 -2.18 31.23
CA TYR A 252 4.69 -3.25 30.45
C TYR A 252 6.23 -3.12 30.42
N LEU A 253 6.77 -1.94 30.11
CA LEU A 253 8.21 -1.72 30.02
C LEU A 253 8.93 -1.98 31.36
N ASP A 254 8.34 -1.55 32.47
CA ASP A 254 8.83 -1.80 33.83
C ASP A 254 8.86 -3.30 34.13
N SER A 255 7.82 -4.04 33.72
CA SER A 255 7.73 -5.49 33.96
C SER A 255 8.85 -6.29 33.29
N ILE A 256 9.45 -5.75 32.23
CA ILE A 256 10.55 -6.36 31.48
C ILE A 256 11.90 -5.67 31.72
N GLY A 257 11.95 -4.64 32.57
CA GLY A 257 13.17 -3.89 32.87
C GLY A 257 13.72 -3.08 31.69
N ALA A 258 12.87 -2.60 30.80
CA ALA A 258 13.27 -1.80 29.63
C ALA A 258 13.53 -0.33 30.01
N SER A 259 14.71 0.19 29.63
CA SER A 259 15.07 1.59 29.85
C SER A 259 14.22 2.51 28.97
N HIS A 260 13.63 3.54 29.56
CA HIS A 260 12.77 4.48 28.86
C HIS A 260 12.74 5.86 29.51
N THR A 261 12.42 6.88 28.72
CA THR A 261 12.21 8.26 29.17
C THR A 261 10.84 8.75 28.74
N ARG A 262 10.06 9.34 29.65
CA ARG A 262 8.81 10.02 29.31
C ARG A 262 9.08 11.48 28.95
N LEU A 263 8.61 11.90 27.79
CA LEU A 263 8.68 13.28 27.31
C LEU A 263 7.30 13.74 26.82
N ASP A 264 6.85 14.90 27.29
CA ASP A 264 5.61 15.49 26.79
C ASP A 264 5.82 16.04 25.37
N ASP A 265 4.75 16.17 24.59
CA ASP A 265 4.81 16.51 23.16
C ASP A 265 5.62 17.78 22.82
N PRO A 266 5.55 18.88 23.60
CA PRO A 266 6.35 20.08 23.34
C PRO A 266 7.86 19.86 23.40
N GLU A 267 8.33 18.85 24.13
CA GLU A 267 9.75 18.45 24.19
C GLU A 267 10.04 17.30 23.22
N LEU A 268 9.10 16.36 23.09
CA LEU A 268 9.24 15.17 22.27
C LEU A 268 9.31 15.51 20.77
N MET A 269 8.40 16.32 20.23
CA MET A 269 8.36 16.58 18.78
C MET A 269 9.64 17.25 18.24
N PRO A 270 10.18 18.32 18.88
CA PRO A 270 11.47 18.88 18.47
C PRO A 270 12.61 17.87 18.57
N ARG A 271 12.61 17.02 19.62
CA ARG A 271 13.64 15.99 19.81
C ARG A 271 13.59 14.93 18.73
N LEU A 272 12.40 14.45 18.37
CA LEU A 272 12.24 13.47 17.30
C LEU A 272 12.62 14.06 15.93
N ALA A 273 12.29 15.33 15.67
CA ALA A 273 12.73 16.02 14.46
C ALA A 273 14.26 16.09 14.36
N GLU A 274 14.96 16.35 15.46
CA GLU A 274 16.43 16.30 15.53
C GLU A 274 16.99 14.89 15.26
N LEU A 275 16.39 13.86 15.86
CA LEU A 275 16.81 12.47 15.64
C LEU A 275 16.64 12.05 14.18
N LEU A 276 15.50 12.41 13.57
CA LEU A 276 15.22 12.15 12.16
C LEU A 276 16.19 12.91 11.23
N ASP A 277 16.47 14.19 11.51
CA ASP A 277 17.44 15.00 10.75
C ASP A 277 18.87 14.44 10.86
N SER A 278 19.16 13.73 11.94
CA SER A 278 20.41 12.97 12.13
C SER A 278 20.39 11.58 11.50
N GLU A 279 19.43 11.32 10.60
CA GLU A 279 19.24 10.07 9.85
C GLU A 279 18.98 8.83 10.73
N ASN A 280 18.42 9.01 11.93
CA ASN A 280 18.00 7.86 12.76
C ASN A 280 16.66 7.29 12.27
N VAL A 281 16.50 5.98 12.43
CA VAL A 281 15.26 5.23 12.18
C VAL A 281 14.47 5.14 13.48
N ILE A 282 13.20 5.53 13.43
CA ILE A 282 12.32 5.56 14.61
C ILE A 282 11.13 4.62 14.39
N GLY A 283 10.94 3.68 15.30
CA GLY A 283 9.67 2.98 15.46
C GLY A 283 8.65 3.93 16.10
N TRP A 284 7.58 4.25 15.39
CA TRP A 284 6.54 5.19 15.78
C TRP A 284 5.24 4.44 16.09
N PHE A 285 4.88 4.41 17.38
CA PHE A 285 3.67 3.79 17.91
C PHE A 285 2.84 4.87 18.60
N ASN A 286 1.76 5.32 17.95
CA ASN A 286 0.97 6.45 18.40
C ASN A 286 -0.52 6.21 18.17
N GLY A 287 -1.35 6.59 19.15
CA GLY A 287 -2.79 6.63 19.02
C GLY A 287 -3.41 5.28 18.66
N ARG A 288 -4.56 5.35 17.98
CA ARG A 288 -5.28 4.16 17.52
C ARG A 288 -4.58 3.57 16.31
N MET A 289 -4.44 2.25 16.30
CA MET A 289 -3.93 1.49 15.16
C MET A 289 -4.79 1.71 13.91
N GLU A 290 -4.14 1.82 12.76
CA GLU A 290 -4.76 1.92 11.45
C GLU A 290 -5.36 0.58 10.98
N PHE A 291 -6.47 0.65 10.24
CA PHE A 291 -7.16 -0.50 9.66
C PHE A 291 -6.80 -0.66 8.18
N GLY A 292 -6.32 -1.86 7.82
CA GLY A 292 -5.86 -2.19 6.48
C GLY A 292 -4.38 -2.57 6.44
N PRO A 293 -3.82 -2.81 5.23
CA PRO A 293 -2.48 -3.37 5.07
C PRO A 293 -1.36 -2.32 5.04
N ARG A 294 -1.69 -1.03 5.24
CA ARG A 294 -0.73 0.08 5.19
C ARG A 294 -0.61 0.69 6.58
N ALA A 295 0.63 0.97 7.02
CA ALA A 295 0.84 1.87 8.14
C ALA A 295 0.69 3.32 7.66
N LEU A 296 -0.03 4.10 8.45
CA LEU A 296 -0.48 5.45 8.15
C LEU A 296 -0.10 6.43 9.27
N GLY A 297 0.99 6.18 10.00
CA GLY A 297 1.42 7.04 11.11
C GLY A 297 0.81 6.69 12.47
N GLY A 298 0.17 5.53 12.60
CA GLY A 298 -0.23 4.94 13.88
C GLY A 298 0.76 3.88 14.36
N ARG A 299 1.16 2.97 13.46
CA ARG A 299 2.12 1.88 13.70
C ARG A 299 3.15 1.85 12.58
N SER A 300 4.08 2.79 12.61
CA SER A 300 4.97 3.11 11.48
C SER A 300 6.43 2.99 11.86
N ILE A 301 7.29 2.74 10.88
CA ILE A 301 8.72 3.01 10.98
C ILE A 301 8.98 4.22 10.10
N ILE A 302 9.56 5.26 10.69
CA ILE A 302 9.77 6.55 10.06
C ILE A 302 11.27 6.89 9.97
N GLY A 303 11.62 7.71 8.99
CA GLY A 303 12.99 8.10 8.71
C GLY A 303 13.09 9.30 7.77
N ASP A 304 14.30 9.79 7.55
CA ASP A 304 14.58 10.95 6.71
C ASP A 304 14.49 10.60 5.21
N PRO A 305 13.56 11.21 4.44
CA PRO A 305 13.40 10.93 3.01
C PRO A 305 14.52 11.52 2.14
N ARG A 306 15.27 12.51 2.64
CA ARG A 306 16.34 13.22 1.92
C ARG A 306 17.61 12.38 1.83
N SER A 307 17.79 11.44 2.76
CA SER A 307 18.99 10.64 2.87
C SER A 307 19.11 9.62 1.72
N PRO A 308 20.21 9.61 0.96
CA PRO A 308 20.42 8.65 -0.11
C PRO A 308 20.64 7.20 0.37
N LYS A 309 20.96 7.01 1.66
CA LYS A 309 21.22 5.68 2.26
C LYS A 309 20.04 5.12 3.06
N MET A 310 19.05 5.94 3.41
CA MET A 310 17.97 5.52 4.31
C MET A 310 17.15 4.36 3.75
N GLN A 311 16.93 4.34 2.43
CA GLN A 311 16.22 3.23 1.78
C GLN A 311 16.95 1.90 1.97
N SER A 312 18.27 1.86 1.76
CA SER A 312 19.05 0.62 1.90
C SER A 312 19.18 0.21 3.37
N VAL A 313 19.41 1.17 4.27
CA VAL A 313 19.43 0.95 5.73
C VAL A 313 18.13 0.30 6.19
N MET A 314 16.98 0.91 5.90
CA MET A 314 15.69 0.38 6.35
C MET A 314 15.36 -0.97 5.70
N ASN A 315 15.66 -1.19 4.41
CA ASN A 315 15.36 -2.48 3.76
C ASN A 315 16.21 -3.63 4.31
N LEU A 316 17.51 -3.42 4.53
CA LEU A 316 18.45 -4.48 4.92
C LEU A 316 18.48 -4.71 6.43
N LYS A 317 18.56 -3.64 7.22
CA LYS A 317 18.82 -3.71 8.67
C LYS A 317 17.56 -3.77 9.52
N ILE A 318 16.45 -3.29 8.96
CA ILE A 318 15.17 -3.22 9.68
C ILE A 318 14.17 -4.23 9.12
N LYS A 319 14.01 -4.23 7.80
CA LYS A 319 12.98 -5.05 7.14
C LYS A 319 13.43 -6.42 6.70
N TYR A 320 14.74 -6.67 6.60
CA TYR A 320 15.32 -7.91 6.11
C TYR A 320 14.66 -8.38 4.79
N ARG A 321 14.50 -7.45 3.84
CA ARG A 321 13.80 -7.69 2.57
C ARG A 321 14.55 -7.13 1.37
N GLU A 322 14.01 -7.36 0.18
CA GLU A 322 14.62 -7.01 -1.10
C GLU A 322 14.90 -5.49 -1.19
N SER A 323 16.10 -5.12 -1.64
CA SER A 323 16.58 -3.73 -1.68
C SER A 323 15.78 -2.83 -2.61
N PHE A 324 15.12 -3.39 -3.62
CA PHE A 324 14.34 -2.64 -4.61
C PHE A 324 13.00 -2.10 -4.10
N ARG A 325 12.61 -2.47 -2.87
CA ARG A 325 11.31 -2.13 -2.29
C ARG A 325 11.26 -0.67 -1.88
N PRO A 326 10.48 0.16 -2.57
CA PRO A 326 10.40 1.58 -2.25
C PRO A 326 9.58 1.79 -0.98
N PHE A 327 9.85 2.91 -0.31
CA PHE A 327 9.06 3.37 0.83
C PHE A 327 8.09 4.48 0.39
N ALA A 328 7.07 4.72 1.22
CA ALA A 328 6.06 5.71 0.93
C ALA A 328 6.39 7.04 1.65
N PRO A 329 6.20 8.20 1.00
CA PRO A 329 6.23 9.48 1.69
C PRO A 329 4.94 9.69 2.50
N ALA A 330 5.10 10.16 3.73
CA ALA A 330 4.02 10.75 4.52
C ALA A 330 4.25 12.26 4.59
N ILE A 331 3.42 13.02 3.86
CA ILE A 331 3.53 14.47 3.64
C ILE A 331 2.34 15.20 4.26
N LYS A 332 2.54 16.40 4.78
CA LYS A 332 1.41 17.25 5.21
C LYS A 332 0.45 17.50 4.06
N ALA A 333 -0.86 17.32 4.30
CA ALA A 333 -1.88 17.37 3.26
C ALA A 333 -1.84 18.68 2.46
N GLU A 334 -1.66 19.81 3.15
CA GLU A 334 -1.60 21.15 2.55
C GLU A 334 -0.35 21.41 1.68
N LYS A 335 0.64 20.50 1.70
CA LYS A 335 1.90 20.60 0.96
C LYS A 335 2.03 19.60 -0.19
N VAL A 336 1.06 18.70 -0.38
CA VAL A 336 1.19 17.58 -1.32
C VAL A 336 1.46 18.03 -2.77
N SER A 337 0.74 19.04 -3.26
CA SER A 337 0.89 19.56 -4.63
C SER A 337 2.14 20.41 -4.84
N GLU A 338 2.86 20.78 -3.77
CA GLU A 338 4.18 21.44 -3.84
C GLU A 338 5.32 20.44 -4.05
N TRP A 339 5.06 19.14 -3.93
CA TRP A 339 6.07 18.07 -4.00
C TRP A 339 5.75 16.98 -5.01
N PHE A 340 4.46 16.72 -5.27
CA PHE A 340 4.01 15.69 -6.19
C PHE A 340 3.03 16.26 -7.23
N GLU A 341 2.96 15.63 -8.40
CA GLU A 341 2.01 15.93 -9.48
C GLU A 341 0.63 15.35 -9.16
N ILE A 342 0.01 15.88 -8.10
CA ILE A 342 -1.34 15.53 -7.64
C ILE A 342 -2.00 16.78 -7.05
N ASP A 343 -3.29 16.96 -7.29
CA ASP A 343 -4.10 18.12 -6.93
C ASP A 343 -5.12 17.84 -5.81
N ARG A 344 -4.97 16.69 -5.13
CA ARG A 344 -5.89 16.21 -4.11
C ARG A 344 -5.19 15.37 -3.04
N HIS A 345 -5.93 15.03 -2.00
CA HIS A 345 -5.45 14.26 -0.87
C HIS A 345 -5.31 12.77 -1.20
N SER A 346 -4.38 12.09 -0.52
CA SER A 346 -4.22 10.64 -0.58
C SER A 346 -3.94 10.10 0.83
N PRO A 347 -4.95 10.05 1.73
CA PRO A 347 -4.71 9.74 3.14
C PRO A 347 -4.29 8.28 3.39
N TYR A 348 -4.50 7.37 2.43
CA TYR A 348 -4.42 5.92 2.64
C TYR A 348 -3.26 5.21 1.92
N MET A 349 -2.32 5.93 1.30
CA MET A 349 -1.28 5.30 0.47
C MET A 349 -1.84 4.45 -0.68
N LEU A 350 -2.93 4.90 -1.30
CA LEU A 350 -3.62 4.18 -2.37
C LEU A 350 -3.54 4.88 -3.73
N LEU A 351 -2.82 6.00 -3.81
CA LEU A 351 -2.52 6.71 -5.05
C LEU A 351 -1.00 6.84 -5.22
N VAL A 352 -0.58 6.73 -6.49
CA VAL A 352 0.79 7.00 -6.92
C VAL A 352 0.76 8.26 -7.78
N ALA A 353 1.67 9.19 -7.50
CA ALA A 353 1.90 10.34 -8.34
C ALA A 353 3.40 10.56 -8.58
N PRO A 354 3.79 11.13 -9.71
CA PRO A 354 5.16 11.57 -9.94
C PRO A 354 5.59 12.64 -8.93
N VAL A 355 6.85 12.62 -8.49
CA VAL A 355 7.49 13.77 -7.83
C VAL A 355 7.48 14.95 -8.81
N ARG A 356 7.28 16.19 -8.39
CA ARG A 356 7.30 17.32 -9.35
C ARG A 356 8.64 17.45 -10.05
N ASN A 357 8.59 17.82 -11.34
CA ASN A 357 9.78 17.94 -12.19
C ASN A 357 10.86 18.87 -11.63
N ASP A 358 10.49 19.96 -10.97
CA ASP A 358 11.41 20.93 -10.37
C ASP A 358 12.18 20.39 -9.15
N ARG A 359 11.78 19.23 -8.61
CA ARG A 359 12.46 18.53 -7.50
C ARG A 359 13.14 17.24 -7.92
N ARG A 360 13.07 16.88 -9.22
CA ARG A 360 13.72 15.68 -9.77
C ARG A 360 15.19 15.96 -10.09
N ILE A 361 15.99 14.92 -10.00
CA ILE A 361 17.39 14.90 -10.45
C ILE A 361 17.43 14.01 -11.69
N THR A 362 17.71 14.60 -12.86
CA THR A 362 17.81 13.86 -14.12
C THR A 362 19.05 12.97 -14.11
N MET A 363 18.87 11.70 -14.50
CA MET A 363 19.98 10.76 -14.67
C MET A 363 20.84 11.14 -15.88
N THR A 364 22.14 10.89 -15.78
CA THR A 364 23.08 10.97 -16.93
C THR A 364 22.89 9.77 -17.87
N PRO A 365 23.25 9.87 -19.15
CA PRO A 365 23.17 8.74 -20.10
C PRO A 365 23.89 7.48 -19.60
N GLU A 366 25.01 7.63 -18.90
CA GLU A 366 25.76 6.52 -18.30
C GLU A 366 24.98 5.85 -17.16
N GLN A 367 24.29 6.65 -16.33
CA GLN A 367 23.45 6.14 -15.26
C GLN A 367 22.19 5.43 -15.79
N GLU A 368 21.65 5.89 -16.92
CA GLU A 368 20.49 5.24 -17.58
C GLU A 368 20.82 3.83 -18.08
N GLN A 369 22.09 3.54 -18.37
CA GLN A 369 22.55 2.21 -18.78
C GLN A 369 22.76 1.24 -17.61
N LEU A 370 22.70 1.70 -16.36
CA LEU A 370 22.82 0.84 -15.18
C LEU A 370 21.63 -0.13 -15.07
N PHE A 371 21.92 -1.36 -14.65
CA PHE A 371 20.93 -2.43 -14.50
C PHE A 371 20.81 -2.87 -13.03
N GLY A 372 19.61 -3.29 -12.62
CA GLY A 372 19.38 -3.88 -11.30
C GLY A 372 19.69 -2.94 -10.13
N ILE A 373 20.48 -3.44 -9.16
CA ILE A 373 20.77 -2.75 -7.89
C ILE A 373 21.60 -1.47 -8.07
N ASP A 374 22.43 -1.39 -9.11
CA ASP A 374 23.25 -0.21 -9.36
C ASP A 374 22.37 0.99 -9.74
N ARG A 375 21.26 0.72 -10.42
CA ARG A 375 20.26 1.74 -10.77
C ARG A 375 19.54 2.26 -9.51
N LEU A 376 19.40 1.45 -8.45
CA LEU A 376 18.74 1.86 -7.20
C LEU A 376 19.53 2.92 -6.44
N ASN A 377 20.86 2.85 -6.50
CA ASN A 377 21.74 3.73 -5.71
C ASN A 377 21.85 5.15 -6.27
N ILE A 378 21.21 5.45 -7.40
CA ILE A 378 21.23 6.76 -8.03
C ILE A 378 20.12 7.65 -7.43
N PRO A 379 20.47 8.80 -6.81
CA PRO A 379 19.48 9.79 -6.39
C PRO A 379 18.68 10.33 -7.58
N ARG A 380 17.35 10.42 -7.42
CA ARG A 380 16.41 10.83 -8.47
C ARG A 380 15.64 12.10 -8.15
N SER A 381 15.80 12.62 -6.94
CA SER A 381 15.11 13.81 -6.46
C SER A 381 15.78 14.32 -5.19
N GLU A 382 15.26 15.43 -4.66
CA GLU A 382 15.56 15.93 -3.31
C GLU A 382 15.19 14.95 -2.19
N ILE A 383 14.36 13.93 -2.49
CA ILE A 383 13.86 12.91 -1.55
C ILE A 383 14.11 11.50 -2.09
N PRO A 384 15.39 11.11 -2.27
CA PRO A 384 15.77 9.90 -2.97
C PRO A 384 15.27 8.62 -2.29
N ALA A 385 15.10 8.58 -0.97
CA ALA A 385 14.74 7.36 -0.25
C ALA A 385 13.33 6.83 -0.58
N ILE A 386 12.43 7.72 -1.04
CA ILE A 386 11.03 7.40 -1.37
C ILE A 386 10.71 7.53 -2.86
N THR A 387 11.67 8.00 -3.67
CA THR A 387 11.46 8.22 -5.10
C THR A 387 11.77 6.94 -5.86
N HIS A 388 10.76 6.42 -6.57
CA HIS A 388 10.89 5.22 -7.36
C HIS A 388 11.75 5.44 -8.61
N VAL A 389 12.15 4.34 -9.26
CA VAL A 389 12.98 4.39 -10.48
C VAL A 389 12.33 5.13 -11.64
N ASP A 390 11.00 5.23 -11.63
CA ASP A 390 10.17 5.96 -12.60
C ASP A 390 9.77 7.37 -12.11
N TYR A 391 10.46 7.90 -11.08
CA TYR A 391 10.20 9.20 -10.43
C TYR A 391 8.85 9.31 -9.72
N SER A 392 8.12 8.21 -9.53
CA SER A 392 6.88 8.19 -8.79
C SER A 392 7.07 7.94 -7.29
N ALA A 393 6.02 8.20 -6.52
CA ALA A 393 5.92 7.79 -5.12
C ALA A 393 4.47 7.46 -4.76
N ARG A 394 4.30 6.54 -3.80
CA ARG A 394 2.97 6.18 -3.25
C ARG A 394 2.67 7.01 -2.02
N ILE A 395 1.77 7.97 -2.14
CA ILE A 395 1.68 9.10 -1.20
C ILE A 395 0.73 8.83 -0.06
N GLN A 396 1.12 9.21 1.16
CA GLN A 396 0.22 9.45 2.27
C GLN A 396 0.13 10.96 2.56
N THR A 397 -1.06 11.53 2.52
CA THR A 397 -1.31 12.88 3.07
C THR A 397 -1.71 12.81 4.54
N ILE A 398 -1.02 13.55 5.39
CA ILE A 398 -1.27 13.64 6.84
C ILE A 398 -2.17 14.84 7.11
N HIS A 399 -3.26 14.61 7.84
CA HIS A 399 -4.27 15.61 8.17
C HIS A 399 -4.25 15.92 9.66
N LYS A 400 -4.41 17.20 10.02
CA LYS A 400 -4.44 17.63 11.42
C LYS A 400 -5.69 17.12 12.14
N GLU A 401 -6.77 16.93 11.40
CA GLU A 401 -8.09 16.51 11.88
C GLU A 401 -8.10 15.04 12.30
N THR A 402 -7.31 14.19 11.63
CA THR A 402 -7.30 12.74 11.88
C THR A 402 -6.06 12.28 12.63
N ASN A 403 -4.89 12.89 12.41
CA ASN A 403 -3.65 12.55 13.11
C ASN A 403 -2.82 13.81 13.45
N PRO A 404 -3.29 14.64 14.40
CA PRO A 404 -2.64 15.89 14.75
C PRO A 404 -1.22 15.72 15.25
N ARG A 405 -0.93 14.62 15.95
CA ARG A 405 0.39 14.38 16.57
C ARG A 405 1.43 13.99 15.52
N PHE A 406 1.05 13.20 14.52
CA PHE A 406 1.95 12.90 13.40
C PHE A 406 2.14 14.13 12.50
N HIS A 407 1.10 14.94 12.29
CA HIS A 407 1.21 16.23 11.59
C HIS A 407 2.17 17.19 12.32
N ASP A 408 2.11 17.25 13.65
CA ASP A 408 2.98 18.10 14.46
C ASP A 408 4.45 17.66 14.42
N LEU A 409 4.72 16.35 14.47
CA LEU A 409 6.08 15.82 14.25
C LEU A 409 6.64 16.25 12.89
N VAL A 410 5.85 16.09 11.83
CA VAL A 410 6.28 16.49 10.48
C VAL A 410 6.46 18.00 10.38
N SER A 411 5.66 18.79 11.10
CA SER A 411 5.83 20.25 11.15
C SER A 411 7.14 20.66 11.82
N HIS A 412 7.54 20.01 12.92
CA HIS A 412 8.84 20.25 13.54
C HIS A 412 10.00 19.80 12.66
N PHE A 413 9.85 18.69 11.95
CA PHE A 413 10.83 18.24 10.95
C PHE A 413 10.94 19.24 9.80
N GLU A 414 9.84 19.76 9.26
CA GLU A 414 9.82 20.78 8.22
C GLU A 414 10.51 22.07 8.68
N GLN A 415 10.21 22.56 9.88
CA GLN A 415 10.84 23.77 10.42
C GLN A 415 12.36 23.63 10.51
N ARG A 416 12.84 22.42 10.81
CA ARG A 416 14.27 22.12 10.94
C ARG A 416 14.96 21.92 9.59
N THR A 417 14.27 21.32 8.62
CA THR A 417 14.89 20.76 7.41
C THR A 417 14.44 21.40 6.09
N GLY A 418 13.34 22.16 6.12
CA GLY A 418 12.61 22.61 4.93
C GLY A 418 11.79 21.51 4.23
N CYS A 419 11.77 20.28 4.76
CA CYS A 419 11.11 19.13 4.15
C CYS A 419 9.80 18.77 4.89
N PRO A 420 8.61 18.88 4.26
CA PRO A 420 7.32 18.65 4.91
C PRO A 420 6.87 17.19 4.87
N LEU A 421 7.79 16.24 4.74
CA LEU A 421 7.47 14.82 4.63
C LEU A 421 8.51 13.94 5.33
N LEU A 422 8.06 12.76 5.73
CA LEU A 422 8.89 11.69 6.28
C LEU A 422 8.75 10.44 5.44
N ILE A 423 9.72 9.53 5.55
CA ILE A 423 9.50 8.14 5.17
C ILE A 423 8.45 7.54 6.10
N ASN A 424 7.50 6.80 5.56
CA ASN A 424 6.62 5.93 6.32
C ASN A 424 6.61 4.51 5.73
N THR A 425 6.85 3.53 6.59
CA THR A 425 6.64 2.12 6.28
C THR A 425 5.98 1.38 7.44
N SER A 426 5.46 0.18 7.17
CA SER A 426 4.82 -0.65 8.20
C SER A 426 5.71 -0.84 9.42
N PHE A 427 5.17 -0.91 10.63
CA PHE A 427 5.96 -1.32 11.79
C PHE A 427 5.84 -2.81 12.00
N ASN A 428 6.77 -3.55 11.38
CA ASN A 428 6.91 -5.00 11.41
C ASN A 428 8.26 -5.44 10.81
N VAL A 429 8.57 -6.72 10.89
CA VAL A 429 9.63 -7.40 10.12
C VAL A 429 8.99 -8.29 9.04
N ARG A 430 9.80 -8.80 8.11
CA ARG A 430 9.31 -9.75 7.08
C ARG A 430 8.65 -10.95 7.76
N GLY A 431 7.46 -11.33 7.31
CA GLY A 431 6.69 -12.46 7.86
C GLY A 431 5.74 -12.12 9.01
N GLU A 432 5.87 -10.96 9.65
CA GLU A 432 5.01 -10.55 10.77
C GLU A 432 3.95 -9.50 10.34
N PRO A 433 2.73 -9.51 10.92
CA PRO A 433 1.77 -8.41 10.81
C PRO A 433 2.30 -7.10 11.38
N ILE A 434 1.63 -5.98 11.08
CA ILE A 434 1.91 -4.69 11.75
C ILE A 434 1.71 -4.85 13.27
N VAL A 435 2.66 -4.35 14.06
CA VAL A 435 2.63 -4.43 15.53
C VAL A 435 1.34 -3.80 16.08
N ALA A 436 0.67 -4.51 16.99
CA ALA A 436 -0.61 -4.08 17.55
C ALA A 436 -0.45 -3.55 18.98
N SER A 437 0.31 -4.26 19.81
CA SER A 437 0.52 -3.98 21.24
C SER A 437 1.89 -3.39 21.55
N PRO A 438 2.09 -2.80 22.75
CA PRO A 438 3.41 -2.38 23.23
C PRO A 438 4.44 -3.53 23.26
N GLU A 439 3.98 -4.75 23.55
CA GLU A 439 4.81 -5.95 23.51
C GLU A 439 5.32 -6.24 22.10
N ASP A 440 4.43 -6.20 21.10
CA ASP A 440 4.80 -6.42 19.70
C ASP A 440 5.78 -5.34 19.22
N ALA A 441 5.54 -4.07 19.58
CA ALA A 441 6.39 -2.95 19.21
C ALA A 441 7.79 -3.06 19.84
N TYR A 442 7.87 -3.37 21.13
CA TYR A 442 9.14 -3.58 21.81
C TYR A 442 9.88 -4.81 21.28
N ARG A 443 9.17 -5.92 21.03
CA ARG A 443 9.77 -7.14 20.45
C ARG A 443 10.37 -6.86 19.08
N CYS A 444 9.63 -6.19 18.20
CA CYS A 444 10.10 -5.79 16.88
C CYS A 444 11.29 -4.81 16.97
N PHE A 445 11.22 -3.83 17.88
CA PHE A 445 12.34 -2.93 18.17
C PHE A 445 13.59 -3.66 18.62
N MET A 446 13.46 -4.64 19.52
CA MET A 446 14.60 -5.42 19.99
C MET A 446 15.19 -6.35 18.93
N ARG A 447 14.37 -6.88 18.02
CA ARG A 447 14.77 -7.77 16.90
C ARG A 447 15.39 -7.05 15.69
N THR A 448 15.31 -5.73 15.64
CA THR A 448 15.77 -4.92 14.49
C THR A 448 16.86 -3.92 14.91
N GLU A 449 17.53 -3.33 13.93
CA GLU A 449 18.50 -2.25 14.14
C GLU A 449 17.86 -0.85 14.15
N MET A 450 16.59 -0.71 14.58
CA MET A 450 16.03 0.65 14.75
C MET A 450 16.77 1.37 15.88
N ASP A 451 17.04 2.66 15.69
CA ASP A 451 17.81 3.47 16.65
C ASP A 451 16.95 3.85 17.86
N TYR A 452 15.67 4.18 17.61
CA TYR A 452 14.72 4.60 18.64
C TYR A 452 13.36 3.94 18.47
N LEU A 453 12.66 3.77 19.60
CA LEU A 453 11.24 3.45 19.65
C LEU A 453 10.52 4.52 20.45
N VAL A 454 9.43 5.05 19.88
CA VAL A 454 8.50 5.94 20.56
C VAL A 454 7.16 5.23 20.67
N MET A 455 6.70 5.03 21.90
CA MET A 455 5.36 4.54 22.18
C MET A 455 4.62 5.61 22.98
N GLU A 456 3.67 6.28 22.33
CA GLU A 456 3.03 7.47 22.87
C GLU A 456 4.07 8.50 23.33
N ASN A 457 4.15 8.87 24.60
CA ASN A 457 5.12 9.84 25.14
C ASN A 457 6.42 9.19 25.64
N ILE A 458 6.61 7.90 25.39
CA ILE A 458 7.70 7.11 25.95
C ILE A 458 8.75 6.87 24.88
N LEU A 459 9.93 7.47 25.06
CA LEU A 459 11.08 7.34 24.18
C LEU A 459 12.05 6.29 24.74
N LEU A 460 12.44 5.35 23.88
CA LEU A 460 13.45 4.34 24.13
C LEU A 460 14.58 4.51 23.13
N ALA A 461 15.81 4.57 23.62
CA ALA A 461 17.01 4.48 22.79
C ALA A 461 17.50 3.04 22.75
N LYS A 462 17.90 2.56 21.57
CA LYS A 462 18.40 1.19 21.39
C LYS A 462 19.67 0.94 22.21
N SER A 463 20.53 1.95 22.31
CA SER A 463 21.78 1.93 23.08
C SER A 463 21.60 1.69 24.58
N ASP A 464 20.42 2.02 25.11
CA ASP A 464 20.16 2.00 26.54
C ASP A 464 19.41 0.72 26.96
N GLN A 465 19.06 -0.14 26.00
CA GLN A 465 18.35 -1.37 26.26
C GLN A 465 19.28 -2.46 26.78
N PRO A 466 18.78 -3.38 27.62
CA PRO A 466 19.55 -4.55 28.04
C PRO A 466 20.00 -5.37 26.83
N ASP A 467 21.26 -5.82 26.83
CA ASP A 467 21.75 -6.79 25.86
C ASP A 467 20.91 -8.06 25.94
N ARG A 468 20.07 -8.29 24.94
CA ARG A 468 19.45 -9.60 24.73
C ARG A 468 20.29 -10.39 23.75
N VAL A 469 20.48 -11.67 24.06
CA VAL A 469 20.97 -12.65 23.09
C VAL A 469 20.09 -12.53 21.85
N GLN A 470 20.70 -12.18 20.71
CA GLN A 470 20.04 -12.21 19.41
C GLN A 470 19.72 -13.67 19.09
N ASP A 471 18.57 -14.14 19.58
CA ASP A 471 17.97 -15.35 19.04
C ASP A 471 17.49 -14.99 17.64
N GLU A 472 18.11 -15.56 16.60
CA GLU A 472 17.70 -15.35 15.21
C GLU A 472 16.64 -16.35 14.75
N SER A 473 16.23 -17.30 15.60
CA SER A 473 15.26 -18.35 15.25
C SER A 473 13.90 -17.81 14.81
N TRP A 474 13.53 -16.61 15.24
CA TRP A 474 12.30 -15.94 14.81
C TRP A 474 12.26 -15.64 13.31
N LYS A 475 13.42 -15.56 12.62
CA LYS A 475 13.47 -15.40 11.17
C LYS A 475 12.90 -16.61 10.42
N GLU A 476 12.77 -17.76 11.08
CA GLU A 476 12.22 -19.01 10.55
C GLU A 476 10.79 -19.30 11.05
N GLU A 477 10.25 -18.48 11.96
CA GLU A 477 8.94 -18.72 12.60
C GLU A 477 7.77 -18.56 11.62
N PHE A 478 7.94 -17.73 10.59
CA PHE A 478 6.91 -17.45 9.59
C PHE A 478 7.39 -17.80 8.18
N GLU A 479 6.52 -18.45 7.40
CA GLU A 479 6.77 -18.63 5.97
C GLU A 479 6.85 -17.28 5.26
N LEU A 480 7.89 -17.12 4.44
CA LEU A 480 8.15 -15.89 3.72
C LEU A 480 7.18 -15.70 2.54
N ASP A 481 6.72 -14.46 2.37
CA ASP A 481 5.94 -13.99 1.21
C ASP A 481 6.74 -13.95 -0.09
#